data_AF-A4FYG1-F1
#
_entry.id   AF-A4FYG1-F1
#
_cell.length_a   1.000
_cell.length_b   1.000
_cell.length_c   1.000
_cell.angle_alpha   90.00
_cell.angle_beta   90.00
_cell.angle_gamma   90.00
#
_symmetry.space_group_name_H-M   'P 1'
#
loop_
_entity.id
_entity.type
_entity.pdbx_description
1 polymer ?
#
loop_
_entity_poly.entity_id
_entity_poly.type
_entity_poly.pdbx_seq_one_letter_code
_entity_poly.pdbx_strand_id
1 'polypeptide(L)'
;MGVIDFDKLPKPARVNLSYGRVVAYPHKKSYGDEAQVINEFDPEHAGYVLIESYANCPSRDLSKQAYLTHMDMRMIILAYQEDDRFRAAIDDGYHINALDELKKLRSTGASLTTLQSAGKDYGLCDGEIADIFRRGYR
;
A
#
# COMPACT_ATOMS: atom_id res chain seq x y z
N MET A 1 -28.05 20.03 22.74
CA MET A 1 -27.14 19.33 21.81
C MET A 1 -25.72 19.61 22.24
N GLY A 2 -24.95 18.59 22.59
CA GLY A 2 -23.53 18.75 22.90
C GLY A 2 -22.77 19.14 21.64
N VAL A 3 -21.86 20.11 21.75
CA VAL A 3 -20.93 20.47 20.67
C VAL A 3 -19.98 19.29 20.46
N ILE A 4 -19.97 18.69 19.27
CA ILE A 4 -19.04 17.62 18.93
C ILE A 4 -17.64 18.23 18.86
N ASP A 5 -16.72 17.73 19.68
CA ASP A 5 -15.32 18.09 19.64
C ASP A 5 -14.61 17.25 18.56
N PHE A 6 -14.42 17.85 17.37
CA PHE A 6 -13.82 17.20 16.21
C PHE A 6 -12.36 16.78 16.43
N ASP A 7 -11.65 17.43 17.34
CA ASP A 7 -10.25 17.11 17.62
C ASP A 7 -10.10 15.88 18.51
N LYS A 8 -11.16 15.49 19.22
CA LYS A 8 -11.22 14.27 20.03
C LYS A 8 -11.71 13.05 19.26
N LEU A 9 -12.06 13.20 17.99
CA LEU A 9 -12.49 12.07 17.17
C LEU A 9 -11.29 11.22 16.72
N PRO A 10 -11.38 9.88 16.81
CA PRO A 10 -10.34 9.01 16.27
C PRO A 10 -10.27 9.19 14.75
N LYS A 11 -9.10 9.62 14.26
CA LYS A 11 -8.86 9.85 12.82
C LYS A 11 -8.31 8.57 12.18
N PRO A 12 -8.68 8.25 10.93
CA PRO A 12 -8.09 7.12 10.21
C PRO A 12 -6.56 7.24 10.13
N ALA A 13 -5.86 6.13 10.35
CA ALA A 13 -4.42 6.07 10.15
C ALA A 13 -4.13 5.83 8.66
N ARG A 14 -3.17 6.56 8.08
CA ARG A 14 -2.87 6.50 6.65
C ARG A 14 -1.39 6.33 6.38
N VAL A 15 -1.08 5.40 5.48
CA VAL A 15 0.25 5.20 4.89
C VAL A 15 0.16 5.42 3.38
N ASN A 16 1.07 6.20 2.79
CA ASN A 16 1.13 6.39 1.34
C ASN A 16 2.14 5.41 0.73
N LEU A 17 1.77 4.77 -0.38
CA LEU A 17 2.56 3.75 -1.09
C LEU A 17 2.86 4.20 -2.53
N SER A 18 3.51 5.36 -2.70
CA SER A 18 3.83 6.01 -4.00
C SER A 18 2.63 6.18 -4.94
N TYR A 19 2.17 5.11 -5.59
CA TYR A 19 1.00 5.02 -6.47
C TYR A 19 -0.28 4.55 -5.76
N GLY A 20 -0.26 4.45 -4.43
CA GLY A 20 -1.41 4.01 -3.65
C GLY A 20 -1.40 4.55 -2.23
N ARG A 21 -2.38 4.11 -1.44
CA ARG A 21 -2.45 4.36 0.00
C ARG A 21 -3.13 3.20 0.71
N VAL A 22 -2.76 3.03 1.98
CA VAL A 22 -3.46 2.16 2.92
C VAL A 22 -4.06 3.06 3.99
N VAL A 23 -5.36 2.89 4.25
CA VAL A 23 -6.10 3.66 5.26
C VAL A 23 -6.76 2.68 6.22
N ALA A 24 -6.39 2.72 7.50
CA ALA A 24 -7.04 1.95 8.55
C ALA A 24 -8.09 2.84 9.22
N TYR A 25 -9.35 2.48 9.03
CA TYR A 25 -10.48 3.20 9.64
C TYR A 25 -10.69 2.72 11.08
N PRO A 26 -11.07 3.61 12.01
CA PRO A 26 -11.33 3.22 13.38
C PRO A 26 -12.46 2.18 13.45
N HIS A 27 -12.34 1.22 14.38
CA HIS A 27 -13.41 0.25 14.63
C HIS A 27 -14.58 0.93 15.34
N LYS A 28 -15.80 0.60 14.96
CA LYS A 28 -17.00 1.03 15.67
C LYS A 28 -17.00 0.41 17.07
N LYS A 29 -16.94 1.23 18.12
CA LYS A 29 -17.17 0.76 19.49
C LYS A 29 -18.61 1.07 19.86
N SER A 30 -19.40 0.03 20.09
CA SER A 30 -20.69 0.12 20.77
C SER A 30 -20.47 -0.14 22.26
N TYR A 31 -20.84 0.81 23.11
CA TYR A 31 -20.88 0.62 24.56
C TYR A 31 -22.34 0.54 25.01
N GLY A 32 -22.76 -0.62 25.55
CA GLY A 32 -24.04 -0.82 26.24
C GLY A 32 -25.31 -0.74 25.37
N ASP A 33 -26.45 -1.09 25.99
CA ASP A 33 -27.78 -1.20 25.37
C ASP A 33 -28.33 0.12 24.80
N GLU A 34 -27.74 1.26 25.17
CA GLU A 34 -27.94 2.54 24.52
C GLU A 34 -26.75 2.82 23.61
N ALA A 35 -26.81 2.30 22.37
CA ALA A 35 -25.74 2.37 21.39
C ALA A 35 -25.29 3.82 21.08
N GLN A 36 -24.40 4.37 21.88
CA GLN A 36 -23.59 5.51 21.46
C GLN A 36 -22.53 4.98 20.49
N VAL A 37 -22.85 5.08 19.20
CA VAL A 37 -21.86 4.98 18.13
C VAL A 37 -20.84 6.09 18.37
N ILE A 38 -19.66 5.75 18.87
CA ILE A 38 -18.58 6.73 18.99
C ILE A 38 -18.08 7.04 17.58
N ASN A 39 -18.75 8.03 16.98
CA ASN A 39 -18.39 8.89 15.86
C ASN A 39 -17.58 8.22 14.74
N GLU A 40 -18.31 7.71 13.77
CA GLU A 40 -17.79 7.26 12.49
C GLU A 40 -17.44 8.49 11.64
N PHE A 41 -16.16 8.76 11.44
CA PHE A 41 -15.70 9.68 10.38
C PHE A 41 -16.16 9.19 9.00
N ASP A 42 -16.34 7.88 8.86
CA ASP A 42 -16.83 7.18 7.69
C ASP A 42 -17.55 5.87 8.13
N PRO A 43 -18.89 5.88 8.27
CA PRO A 43 -19.67 4.75 8.76
C PRO A 43 -19.54 3.47 7.96
N GLU A 44 -19.43 3.61 6.63
CA GLU A 44 -19.47 2.49 5.70
C GLU A 44 -18.18 1.67 5.77
N HIS A 45 -17.07 2.31 6.14
CA HIS A 45 -15.74 1.71 6.16
C HIS A 45 -15.17 1.49 7.57
N ALA A 46 -15.92 1.82 8.63
CA ALA A 46 -15.50 1.59 10.00
C ALA A 46 -15.18 0.11 10.27
N GLY A 47 -14.02 -0.17 10.85
CA GLY A 47 -13.55 -1.55 11.08
C GLY A 47 -12.82 -2.21 9.89
N TYR A 48 -12.64 -1.48 8.79
CA TYR A 48 -11.91 -1.95 7.61
C TYR A 48 -10.58 -1.20 7.39
N VAL A 49 -9.68 -1.89 6.70
CA VAL A 49 -8.49 -1.33 6.05
C VAL A 49 -8.79 -1.21 4.55
N LEU A 50 -8.77 0.02 4.05
CA LEU A 50 -8.80 0.31 2.62
C LEU A 50 -7.39 0.22 2.05
N ILE A 51 -7.22 -0.58 1.02
CA ILE A 51 -6.06 -0.55 0.12
C ILE A 51 -6.54 0.06 -1.19
N GLU A 52 -5.98 1.22 -1.54
CA GLU A 52 -6.27 1.91 -2.79
C GLU A 52 -5.00 2.01 -3.63
N SER A 53 -5.10 1.66 -4.91
CA SER A 53 -4.02 1.81 -5.87
C SER A 53 -4.55 2.39 -7.18
N TYR A 54 -3.87 3.43 -7.66
CA TYR A 54 -4.08 3.96 -9.02
C TYR A 54 -2.98 3.52 -9.97
N ALA A 55 -2.12 2.58 -9.57
CA ALA A 55 -1.14 1.99 -10.46
C ALA A 55 -1.85 1.37 -11.67
N ASN A 56 -1.48 1.82 -12.87
CA ASN A 56 -2.08 1.44 -14.15
C ASN A 56 -3.56 1.86 -14.34
N CYS A 57 -4.05 2.85 -13.60
CA CYS A 57 -5.37 3.44 -13.82
C CYS A 57 -5.26 4.72 -14.70
N PRO A 58 -6.18 4.96 -15.65
CA PRO A 58 -6.18 6.17 -16.48
C PRO A 58 -6.36 7.48 -15.69
N SER A 59 -7.04 7.41 -14.54
CA SER A 59 -7.25 8.53 -13.63
C SER A 59 -7.33 8.04 -12.19
N ARG A 60 -7.17 8.97 -11.23
CA ARG A 60 -7.31 8.66 -9.79
C ARG A 60 -8.73 8.27 -9.41
N ASP A 61 -9.73 8.74 -10.14
CA ASP A 61 -11.14 8.38 -9.88
C ASP A 61 -11.44 6.92 -10.25
N LEU A 62 -10.57 6.31 -11.07
CA LEU A 62 -10.64 4.90 -11.46
C LEU A 62 -9.68 4.02 -10.64
N SER A 63 -9.27 4.49 -9.45
CA SER A 63 -8.43 3.71 -8.55
C SER A 63 -9.07 2.37 -8.20
N LYS A 64 -8.27 1.31 -8.18
CA LYS A 64 -8.72 0.02 -7.65
C LYS A 64 -8.73 0.11 -6.13
N GLN A 65 -9.84 -0.29 -5.52
CA GLN A 65 -10.03 -0.27 -4.07
C GLN A 65 -10.37 -1.67 -3.58
N ALA A 66 -9.75 -2.06 -2.46
CA ALA A 66 -10.08 -3.26 -1.72
C ALA A 66 -10.32 -2.90 -0.26
N TYR A 67 -11.41 -3.39 0.31
CA TYR A 67 -11.77 -3.21 1.72
C TYR A 67 -11.58 -4.55 2.43
N LEU A 68 -10.63 -4.60 3.35
CA LEU A 68 -10.31 -5.79 4.15
C LEU A 68 -10.68 -5.53 5.60
N THR A 69 -11.25 -6.50 6.31
CA THR A 69 -11.48 -6.29 7.75
C THR A 69 -10.14 -6.17 8.49
N HIS A 70 -10.13 -5.60 9.69
CA HIS A 70 -8.93 -5.64 10.54
C HIS A 70 -8.41 -7.06 10.80
N MET A 71 -9.31 -8.05 10.84
CA MET A 71 -8.93 -9.45 11.02
C MET A 71 -8.19 -9.97 9.78
N ASP A 72 -8.71 -9.71 8.58
CA ASP A 72 -8.09 -10.15 7.33
C ASP A 72 -6.69 -9.53 7.17
N MET A 73 -6.57 -8.23 7.39
CA MET A 73 -5.27 -7.55 7.31
C MET A 73 -4.26 -8.14 8.32
N ARG A 74 -4.71 -8.42 9.54
CA ARG A 74 -3.87 -9.07 10.56
C ARG A 74 -3.43 -10.48 10.13
N MET A 75 -4.34 -11.28 9.57
CA MET A 75 -4.01 -12.62 9.08
C MET A 75 -3.02 -12.57 7.92
N ILE A 76 -3.15 -11.62 6.99
CA ILE A 76 -2.19 -11.43 5.88
C ILE A 76 -0.79 -11.11 6.42
N ILE A 77 -0.69 -10.20 7.40
CA ILE A 77 0.59 -9.83 8.02
C ILE A 77 1.22 -11.05 8.70
N LEU A 78 0.43 -11.82 9.46
CA LEU A 78 0.92 -13.04 10.12
C LEU A 78 1.33 -14.09 9.09
N ALA A 79 0.55 -14.30 8.03
CA ALA A 79 0.91 -15.23 6.96
C ALA A 79 2.25 -14.85 6.29
N TYR A 80 2.50 -13.57 6.05
CA TYR A 80 3.80 -13.11 5.54
C TYR A 80 4.96 -13.38 6.52
N GLN A 81 4.71 -13.31 7.83
CA GLN A 81 5.73 -13.56 8.85
C GLN A 81 6.02 -15.04 9.07
N GLU A 82 4.99 -15.89 9.01
CA GLU A 82 5.02 -17.28 9.48
C GLU A 82 5.02 -18.33 8.36
N ASP A 83 4.47 -18.01 7.17
CA ASP A 83 4.44 -18.93 6.02
C ASP A 83 5.52 -18.56 4.99
N ASP A 84 6.59 -19.36 4.95
CA ASP A 84 7.72 -19.18 4.05
C ASP A 84 7.32 -19.19 2.56
N ARG A 85 6.31 -20.00 2.18
CA ARG A 85 5.86 -20.08 0.78
C ARG A 85 5.10 -18.82 0.39
N PHE A 86 4.25 -18.33 1.28
CA PHE A 86 3.53 -17.08 1.06
C PHE A 86 4.49 -15.89 1.00
N ARG A 87 5.43 -15.81 1.96
CA ARG A 87 6.48 -14.78 1.96
C ARG A 87 7.30 -14.79 0.68
N ALA A 88 7.80 -15.96 0.26
CA ALA A 88 8.58 -16.09 -0.97
C ALA A 88 7.79 -15.62 -2.19
N ALA A 89 6.51 -15.99 -2.31
CA ALA A 89 5.67 -15.54 -3.42
C ALA A 89 5.50 -14.00 -3.47
N ILE A 90 5.37 -13.36 -2.30
CA ILE A 90 5.28 -11.89 -2.21
C ILE A 90 6.63 -11.23 -2.55
N ASP A 91 7.73 -11.73 -2.00
CA ASP A 91 9.06 -11.17 -2.21
C ASP A 91 9.52 -11.32 -3.66
N ASP A 92 9.26 -12.47 -4.28
CA ASP A 92 9.52 -12.72 -5.70
C ASP A 92 8.71 -11.76 -6.58
N GLY A 93 7.42 -11.56 -6.27
CA GLY A 93 6.56 -10.62 -6.98
C GLY A 93 7.02 -9.16 -6.83
N TYR A 94 7.43 -8.76 -5.63
CA TYR A 94 8.02 -7.45 -5.37
C TYR A 94 9.30 -7.24 -6.21
N HIS A 95 10.18 -8.24 -6.21
CA HIS A 95 11.44 -8.18 -6.93
C HIS A 95 11.22 -8.07 -8.46
N ILE A 96 10.31 -8.88 -9.03
CA ILE A 96 9.95 -8.80 -10.46
C ILE A 96 9.41 -7.40 -10.80
N ASN A 97 8.50 -6.85 -9.98
CA ASN A 97 7.95 -5.52 -10.20
C ASN A 97 9.03 -4.43 -10.13
N ALA A 98 9.97 -4.53 -9.19
CA ALA A 98 11.10 -3.62 -9.08
C ALA A 98 11.96 -3.61 -10.36
N LEU A 99 12.27 -4.80 -10.90
CA LEU A 99 13.00 -4.92 -12.16
C LEU A 99 12.23 -4.27 -13.32
N ASP A 100 10.92 -4.49 -13.41
CA ASP A 100 10.10 -3.96 -14.50
C ASP A 100 9.92 -2.44 -14.42
N GLU A 101 9.71 -1.88 -13.22
CA GLU A 101 9.69 -0.43 -13.03
C GLU A 101 11.04 0.21 -13.39
N LEU A 102 12.15 -0.43 -13.02
CA LEU A 102 13.49 0.07 -13.37
C LEU A 102 13.76 0.00 -14.88
N LYS A 103 13.28 -1.05 -15.57
CA LYS A 103 13.32 -1.13 -17.04
C LYS A 103 12.50 0.00 -17.68
N LYS A 104 11.29 0.27 -17.18
CA LYS A 104 10.45 1.38 -17.67
C LYS A 104 11.18 2.71 -17.49
N LEU A 105 11.76 2.95 -16.32
CA LEU A 105 12.55 4.16 -16.06
C LEU A 105 13.72 4.28 -17.03
N ARG A 106 14.47 3.19 -17.26
CA ARG A 106 15.53 3.19 -18.28
C ARG A 106 15.02 3.59 -19.65
N SER A 107 13.85 3.11 -20.07
CA SER A 107 13.30 3.38 -21.42
C SER A 107 13.05 4.87 -21.69
N THR A 108 12.98 5.69 -20.64
CA THR A 108 12.89 7.16 -20.73
C THR A 108 14.23 7.84 -21.05
N GLY A 109 15.34 7.09 -21.11
CA GLY A 109 16.68 7.64 -21.30
C GLY A 109 17.41 7.98 -19.98
N ALA A 110 16.92 7.49 -18.84
CA ALA A 110 17.53 7.72 -17.54
C ALA A 110 19.01 7.26 -17.50
N SER A 111 19.88 8.07 -16.88
CA SER A 111 21.30 7.76 -16.71
C SER A 111 21.51 6.59 -15.74
N LEU A 112 22.68 5.96 -15.79
CA LEU A 112 23.06 4.90 -14.85
C LEU A 112 22.96 5.36 -13.38
N THR A 113 23.36 6.59 -13.08
CA THR A 113 23.26 7.16 -11.72
C THR A 113 21.81 7.24 -11.23
N THR A 114 20.88 7.63 -12.09
CA THR A 114 19.44 7.67 -11.77
C THR A 114 18.90 6.27 -11.53
N LEU A 115 19.29 5.30 -12.36
CA LEU A 115 18.89 3.90 -12.17
C LEU A 115 19.49 3.29 -10.90
N GLN A 116 20.70 3.66 -10.52
CA GLN A 116 21.32 3.23 -9.26
C GLN A 116 20.57 3.76 -8.05
N SER A 117 20.14 5.03 -8.08
CA SER A 117 19.33 5.61 -7.01
C SER A 117 17.99 4.89 -6.89
N ALA A 118 17.22 4.83 -7.98
CA ALA A 118 15.89 4.22 -7.98
C ALA A 118 15.93 2.72 -7.70
N GLY A 119 16.91 1.99 -8.26
CA GLY A 119 17.07 0.55 -8.05
C GLY A 119 17.38 0.21 -6.60
N LYS A 120 18.20 1.03 -5.91
CA LYS A 120 18.45 0.86 -4.47
C LYS A 120 17.21 1.12 -3.63
N ASP A 121 16.41 2.14 -3.98
CA ASP A 121 15.12 2.39 -3.34
C ASP A 121 14.13 1.23 -3.54
N TYR A 122 14.27 0.47 -4.63
CA TYR A 122 13.52 -0.76 -4.91
C TYR A 122 14.18 -2.05 -4.39
N GLY A 123 15.27 -1.95 -3.62
CA GLY A 123 15.94 -3.11 -3.04
C GLY A 123 16.71 -4.01 -4.02
N LEU A 124 17.02 -3.51 -5.23
CA LEU A 124 17.81 -4.25 -6.23
C LEU A 124 19.30 -4.13 -5.96
N CYS A 125 20.07 -5.16 -6.33
CA CYS A 125 21.52 -5.13 -6.21
C CYS A 125 22.18 -4.43 -7.41
N ASP A 126 23.41 -3.93 -7.22
CA ASP A 126 24.15 -3.19 -8.27
C ASP A 126 24.33 -4.01 -9.56
N GLY A 127 24.44 -5.34 -9.45
CA GLY A 127 24.56 -6.24 -10.60
C GLY A 127 23.31 -6.23 -11.50
N GLU A 128 22.13 -6.28 -10.89
CA GLU A 128 20.84 -6.25 -11.61
C GLU A 128 20.62 -4.91 -12.29
N ILE A 129 20.95 -3.82 -11.59
CA ILE A 129 20.86 -2.45 -12.12
C ILE A 129 21.79 -2.29 -13.33
N ALA A 130 23.03 -2.77 -13.23
CA ALA A 130 24.00 -2.71 -14.32
C ALA A 130 23.56 -3.56 -15.53
N ASP A 131 22.92 -4.70 -15.30
CA ASP A 131 22.37 -5.55 -16.35
C ASP A 131 21.19 -4.89 -17.06
N ILE A 132 20.27 -4.27 -16.31
CA ILE A 132 19.17 -3.49 -16.88
C ILE A 132 19.71 -2.34 -17.72
N PHE A 133 20.70 -1.58 -17.22
CA PHE A 133 21.30 -0.48 -17.98
C PHE A 133 21.90 -0.98 -19.32
N ARG A 134 22.65 -2.09 -19.29
CA ARG A 134 23.33 -2.64 -20.48
C ARG A 134 22.38 -3.23 -21.53
N ARG A 135 21.33 -3.97 -21.14
CA ARG A 135 20.63 -4.89 -22.07
C ARG A 135 19.57 -4.29 -23.01
N GLY A 136 19.04 -3.10 -22.75
CA GLY A 136 17.86 -2.59 -23.48
C GLY A 136 16.55 -3.00 -22.80
N TYR A 137 15.47 -2.29 -23.08
CA TYR A 137 14.12 -2.87 -22.99
C TYR A 137 14.04 -3.85 -24.18
N ARG A 138 14.37 -5.12 -23.97
CA ARG A 138 14.19 -6.19 -24.96
C ARG A 138 13.00 -7.04 -24.56
#